data_AF-A0A847WEN7-F1
#
_entry.id   AF-A0A847WEN7-F1
#
_cell.length_a   1.000
_cell.length_b   1.000
_cell.length_c   1.000
_cell.angle_alpha   90.00
_cell.angle_beta   90.00
_cell.angle_gamma   90.00
#
_symmetry.space_group_name_H-M   'P 1'
#
loop_
_entity.id
_entity.type
_entity.pdbx_description
1 polymer ?
#
loop_
_entity_poly.entity_id
_entity_poly.type
_entity_poly.pdbx_seq_one_letter_code
_entity_poly.pdbx_strand_id
1 'polypeptide(L)'
;MSSSIDSLLQREEFQRMDRAKIDFIKKVATGMEGISDQEKLQYIMRMGTEMKQSGLKFTRQELALIIEALKSTLSPQQRKTFDMLVQMMEGMNR
;
A
#
# COMPACT_ATOMS: atom_id res chain seq x y z
N MET A 1 3.47 15.86 -13.20
CA MET A 1 4.17 14.66 -12.69
C MET A 1 3.12 13.56 -12.64
N SER A 2 3.21 12.54 -13.50
CA SER A 2 2.30 11.39 -13.39
C SER A 2 2.76 10.55 -12.21
N SER A 3 2.01 10.61 -11.11
CA SER A 3 2.26 9.83 -9.90
C SER A 3 2.24 8.34 -10.26
N SER A 4 3.26 7.57 -9.89
CA SER A 4 3.37 6.12 -10.18
C SER A 4 2.17 5.29 -9.71
N ILE A 5 1.36 5.87 -8.82
CA ILE A 5 0.05 5.40 -8.36
C ILE A 5 -0.98 5.36 -9.49
N ASP A 6 -1.02 6.38 -10.35
CA ASP A 6 -1.99 6.47 -11.44
C ASP A 6 -1.74 5.34 -12.44
N SER A 7 -0.47 5.12 -12.81
CA SER A 7 -0.04 3.99 -13.64
C SER A 7 -0.32 2.63 -12.99
N LEU A 8 -0.37 2.57 -11.66
CA LEU A 8 -0.71 1.36 -10.92
C LEU A 8 -2.21 1.06 -10.99
N LEU A 9 -3.05 2.08 -10.79
CA LEU A 9 -4.51 1.99 -10.88
C LEU A 9 -5.00 1.66 -12.31
N GLN A 10 -4.18 1.96 -13.31
CA GLN A 10 -4.44 1.62 -14.71
C GLN A 10 -4.09 0.16 -15.08
N ARG A 11 -3.43 -0.61 -14.20
CA ARG A 11 -3.12 -2.02 -14.49
C ARG A 11 -4.38 -2.89 -14.42
N GLU A 12 -4.50 -3.84 -15.34
CA GLU A 12 -5.61 -4.81 -15.34
C GLU A 12 -5.69 -5.63 -14.05
N GLU A 13 -4.53 -5.92 -13.44
CA GLU A 13 -4.44 -6.62 -12.15
C GLU A 13 -5.13 -5.84 -11.02
N PHE A 14 -5.08 -4.51 -11.09
CA PHE A 14 -5.76 -3.61 -10.16
C PHE A 14 -7.26 -3.54 -10.40
N GLN A 15 -7.69 -3.53 -11.66
CA GLN A 15 -9.11 -3.54 -12.01
C GLN A 15 -9.80 -4.86 -11.64
N ARG A 16 -9.03 -5.95 -11.49
CA ARG A 16 -9.52 -7.25 -11.00
C ARG A 16 -9.57 -7.36 -9.47
N MET A 17 -9.01 -6.41 -8.72
CA MET A 17 -9.11 -6.41 -7.26
C MET A 17 -10.50 -5.99 -6.78
N ASP A 18 -10.85 -6.43 -5.57
CA ASP A 18 -12.05 -5.93 -4.86
C ASP A 18 -12.06 -4.41 -4.74
N ARG A 19 -13.23 -3.79 -4.89
CA ARG A 19 -13.37 -2.33 -4.77
C ARG A 19 -12.84 -1.79 -3.45
N ALA A 20 -13.04 -2.51 -2.35
CA ALA A 20 -12.57 -2.11 -1.04
C ALA A 20 -11.03 -2.10 -0.95
N LYS A 21 -10.36 -2.98 -1.68
CA LYS A 21 -8.89 -3.00 -1.81
C LYS A 21 -8.39 -1.81 -2.63
N ILE A 22 -9.04 -1.56 -3.77
CA ILE A 22 -8.72 -0.42 -4.65
C ILE A 22 -8.87 0.90 -3.88
N ASP A 23 -9.96 1.05 -3.13
CA ASP A 23 -10.24 2.24 -2.33
C ASP A 23 -9.17 2.46 -1.25
N PHE A 24 -8.77 1.38 -0.57
CA PHE A 24 -7.67 1.43 0.39
C PHE A 24 -6.35 1.88 -0.24
N ILE A 25 -5.99 1.32 -1.40
CA ILE A 25 -4.73 1.68 -2.08
C ILE A 25 -4.76 3.14 -2.54
N LYS A 26 -5.89 3.60 -3.08
CA LYS A 26 -6.10 5.01 -3.44
C LYS A 26 -5.91 5.88 -2.21
N LYS A 27 -6.58 5.57 -1.11
CA LYS A 27 -6.48 6.31 0.16
C LYS A 27 -5.03 6.40 0.62
N VAL A 28 -4.33 5.26 0.65
CA VAL A 28 -2.92 5.18 1.04
C VAL A 28 -2.05 6.07 0.16
N ALA A 29 -2.22 5.96 -1.15
CA ALA A 29 -1.46 6.72 -2.13
C ALA A 29 -1.66 8.23 -2.00
N THR A 30 -2.91 8.68 -1.95
CA THR A 30 -3.24 10.11 -1.81
C THR A 30 -2.77 10.65 -0.46
N GLY A 31 -2.85 9.86 0.61
CA GLY A 31 -2.41 10.27 1.94
C GLY A 31 -0.88 10.32 2.11
N MET A 32 -0.12 9.67 1.23
CA MET A 32 1.34 9.77 1.20
C MET A 32 1.84 10.95 0.36
N GLU A 33 1.03 11.46 -0.58
CA GLU A 33 1.39 12.61 -1.39
C GLU A 33 1.38 13.90 -0.54
N GLY A 34 2.46 14.67 -0.61
CA GLY A 34 2.57 15.97 0.05
C GLY A 34 2.95 15.97 1.54
N ILE A 35 3.03 14.80 2.20
CA ILE A 35 3.45 14.70 3.61
C ILE A 35 4.94 14.36 3.77
N SER A 36 5.53 14.77 4.89
CA SER A 36 6.96 14.57 5.18
C SER A 36 7.30 13.10 5.43
N ASP A 37 8.57 12.71 5.28
CA ASP A 37 8.97 11.30 5.38
C ASP A 37 8.62 10.64 6.73
N GLN A 38 8.65 11.42 7.80
CA GLN A 38 8.30 10.98 9.16
C GLN A 38 6.78 10.80 9.32
N GLU A 39 5.98 11.64 8.68
CA GLU A 39 4.52 11.51 8.65
C GLU A 39 4.09 10.33 7.78
N LYS A 40 4.78 10.08 6.65
CA LYS A 40 4.55 8.89 5.81
C LYS A 40 4.73 7.60 6.60
N LEU A 41 5.72 7.53 7.49
CA LEU A 41 5.94 6.37 8.35
C LEU A 41 4.77 6.15 9.31
N GLN A 42 4.31 7.20 10.01
CA GLN A 42 3.14 7.12 10.90
C GLN A 42 1.88 6.75 10.13
N TYR A 43 1.73 7.30 8.93
CA TYR A 43 0.62 7.03 8.03
C TYR A 43 0.62 5.57 7.56
N ILE A 44 1.75 5.03 7.13
CA ILE A 44 1.93 3.61 6.76
C ILE A 44 1.56 2.69 7.93
N MET A 45 2.05 2.98 9.13
CA MET A 45 1.72 2.20 10.33
C MET A 45 0.22 2.21 10.65
N ARG A 46 -0.41 3.38 10.56
CA ARG A 46 -1.85 3.52 10.72
C ARG A 46 -2.63 2.74 9.67
N MET A 47 -2.17 2.81 8.41
CA MET A 47 -2.78 2.08 7.30
C MET A 47 -2.69 0.56 7.46
N GLY A 48 -1.54 0.02 7.89
CA GLY A 48 -1.44 -1.40 8.23
C GLY A 48 -2.42 -1.83 9.33
N THR A 49 -2.68 -0.95 10.30
CA THR A 49 -3.65 -1.19 11.37
C THR A 49 -5.10 -1.10 10.87
N GLU A 50 -5.44 -0.09 10.08
CA GLU A 50 -6.78 0.08 9.47
C GLU A 50 -7.12 -1.07 8.51
N MET A 51 -6.13 -1.55 7.75
CA MET A 51 -6.32 -2.69 6.84
C MET A 51 -6.62 -3.98 7.61
N LYS A 52 -5.89 -4.21 8.71
CA LYS A 52 -6.14 -5.33 9.63
C LYS A 52 -7.54 -5.25 10.24
N GLN A 53 -7.97 -4.06 10.68
CA GLN A 53 -9.30 -3.85 11.23
C GLN A 53 -10.41 -4.02 10.18
N SER A 54 -10.15 -3.63 8.94
CA SER A 54 -11.11 -3.77 7.83
C SER A 54 -11.25 -5.22 7.34
N GLY A 55 -10.42 -6.15 7.82
CA GLY A 55 -10.42 -7.54 7.35
C GLY A 55 -9.98 -7.68 5.89
N LEU A 56 -9.37 -6.63 5.32
CA LEU A 56 -8.93 -6.62 3.93
C LEU A 56 -7.74 -7.54 3.76
N LYS A 57 -7.94 -8.62 2.99
CA LYS A 57 -6.90 -9.59 2.67
C LYS A 57 -6.36 -9.34 1.27
N PHE A 58 -5.12 -8.91 1.20
CA PHE A 58 -4.41 -8.84 -0.07
C PHE A 58 -3.65 -10.14 -0.32
N THR A 59 -3.65 -10.59 -1.56
CA THR A 59 -2.79 -11.69 -2.00
C THR A 59 -1.36 -11.20 -2.17
N ARG A 60 -0.40 -12.12 -2.17
CA ARG A 60 1.02 -11.78 -2.38
C ARG A 60 1.27 -11.04 -3.69
N GLN A 61 0.53 -11.40 -4.74
CA GLN A 61 0.65 -10.76 -6.05
C GLN A 61 0.12 -9.32 -6.01
N GLU A 62 -1.06 -9.11 -5.43
CA GLU A 62 -1.63 -7.76 -5.25
C GLU A 62 -0.71 -6.89 -4.37
N LEU A 63 -0.21 -7.45 -3.27
CA LEU A 63 0.74 -6.78 -2.38
C LEU A 63 2.04 -6.43 -3.09
N ALA A 64 2.64 -7.37 -3.83
CA ALA A 64 3.87 -7.11 -4.58
C ALA A 64 3.69 -5.96 -5.57
N LEU A 65 2.57 -5.92 -6.29
CA LEU A 65 2.26 -4.83 -7.22
C LEU A 65 2.11 -3.48 -6.50
N ILE A 66 1.31 -3.45 -5.42
CA ILE A 66 1.12 -2.26 -4.57
C ILE A 66 2.46 -1.76 -4.04
N ILE A 67 3.25 -2.68 -3.49
CA ILE A 67 4.57 -2.44 -2.95
C ILE A 67 5.48 -1.89 -4.04
N GLU A 68 5.50 -2.45 -5.25
CA GLU A 68 6.44 -2.04 -6.30
C GLU A 68 6.17 -0.59 -6.76
N ALA A 69 4.90 -0.22 -6.93
CA ALA A 69 4.53 1.14 -7.28
C ALA A 69 4.71 2.15 -6.14
N LEU A 70 4.35 1.77 -4.90
CA LEU A 70 4.59 2.60 -3.73
C LEU A 70 6.08 2.71 -3.42
N LYS A 71 6.86 1.64 -3.62
CA LYS A 71 8.32 1.66 -3.45
C LYS A 71 8.89 2.77 -4.33
N SER A 72 8.50 2.88 -5.60
CA SER A 72 8.99 3.97 -6.47
C SER A 72 8.75 5.38 -5.92
N THR A 73 7.75 5.59 -5.05
CA THR A 73 7.45 6.90 -4.44
C THR A 73 7.93 7.03 -2.98
N LEU A 74 8.30 5.92 -2.34
CA LEU A 74 8.73 5.85 -0.94
C LEU A 74 10.25 5.81 -0.78
N SER A 75 10.73 6.50 0.25
CA SER A 75 12.13 6.49 0.71
C SER A 75 12.57 5.10 1.20
N PRO A 76 13.86 4.73 1.16
CA PRO A 76 14.36 3.39 1.52
C PRO A 76 13.92 2.92 2.92
N GLN A 77 13.83 3.86 3.86
CA GLN A 77 13.37 3.61 5.23
C GLN A 77 11.88 3.26 5.29
N GLN A 78 11.04 4.00 4.57
CA GLN A 78 9.60 3.74 4.48
C GLN A 78 9.30 2.41 3.79
N ARG A 79 10.07 2.09 2.75
CA ARG A 79 9.95 0.79 2.07
C ARG A 79 10.11 -0.36 3.05
N LYS A 80 11.11 -0.30 3.96
CA LYS A 80 11.32 -1.33 4.98
C LYS A 80 10.15 -1.45 5.95
N THR A 81 9.64 -0.34 6.45
CA THR A 81 8.49 -0.35 7.38
C THR A 81 7.24 -0.90 6.70
N PHE A 82 7.00 -0.51 5.45
CA PHE A 82 5.89 -1.04 4.65
C PHE A 82 6.04 -2.54 4.40
N ASP A 83 7.24 -3.00 3.99
CA ASP A 83 7.55 -4.42 3.77
C ASP A 83 7.34 -5.24 5.05
N MET A 84 7.75 -4.70 6.21
CA MET A 84 7.56 -5.33 7.51
C MET A 84 6.08 -5.49 7.86
N LEU A 85 5.24 -4.48 7.60
CA LEU A 85 3.79 -4.60 7.77
C LEU A 85 3.25 -5.71 6.86
N VAL A 86 3.65 -5.73 5.59
CA VAL A 86 3.20 -6.74 4.63
C VAL A 86 3.57 -8.14 5.07
N GLN A 87 4.82 -8.37 5.49
CA GLN A 87 5.25 -9.66 6.04
C GLN A 87 4.44 -10.06 7.28
N MET A 88 4.17 -9.10 8.18
CA MET A 88 3.36 -9.35 9.36
C MET A 88 1.94 -9.78 8.98
N MET A 89 1.41 -9.26 7.88
CA MET A 89 0.07 -9.57 7.38
C MET A 89 0.01 -10.88 6.57
N GLU A 90 1.05 -11.20 5.80
CA GLU A 90 1.21 -12.53 5.18
C GLU A 90 1.28 -13.64 6.24
N GLY A 91 1.97 -13.38 7.37
CA GLY A 91 2.11 -14.34 8.46
C GLY A 91 0.80 -14.67 9.19
N MET A 92 -0.19 -13.77 9.18
CA MET A 92 -1.49 -13.95 9.83
C MET A 92 -2.53 -14.66 8.93
N ASN A 93 -2.20 -14.94 7.68
CA ASN A 93 -3.09 -15.60 6.73
C ASN A 93 -2.79 -17.11 6.58
N ARG A 94 -2.07 -17.69 7.55
CA ARG A 94 -1.82 -19.13 7.69
C ARG A 94 -2.78 -19.75 8.69
#